data_AF-A0A952LSJ0-F1
#
_entry.id   AF-A0A952LSJ0-F1
#
_cell.length_a   1.000
_cell.length_b   1.000
_cell.length_c   1.000
_cell.angle_alpha   90.00
_cell.angle_beta   90.00
_cell.angle_gamma   90.00
#
_symmetry.space_group_name_H-M   'P 1'
#
loop_
_entity.id
_entity.type
_entity.pdbx_description
1 polymer ?
#
loop_
_entity_poly.entity_id
_entity_poly.type
_entity_poly.pdbx_seq_one_letter_code
_entity_poly.pdbx_strand_id
1 'polypeptide(L)'
;MRFVHRRSYNATFDKDGWLDWINQRQDASNNIVTEFLLSVTRACLSLSNVVFMFYHMLVTLADSGLQKKIQQVTDQCAARISGSKDFENTFLVCKRAEHAQSEVLRKMLNTPGALRLVRDLPTLASKSFQDQPDKIIEILNDDLLSQQPSWYHNKVAVHQRINWSADLNLAAGVKAGFASINVIDDYETLSEQVSRNYYESIGLFVNKEELLDVSAFVESFNEEEHRAQKTQMFFNGTFKQNVFWLFPLAKQALKLTPEKKAALLNNAIARLRKGAPDYLKVQQDLPILTEQMRKLSIANEIRKGGYRIPSEYYDIKKSSKNFSNHFNDIKAKYLAKLQAKNKYCELMGLRTLLAVSLANKKDDIKLGYISIELLRELEKLYSSMEKLQMAVSFLPVAEARMRNQKETNHRPRIQKIFREVLLRCEEVFQRLRQHQWPLDKDHATAEDYLLSHAKRLDKDKVHSVSSIIDYYQKVMLAMKSANAQLNGELSLLASHYENLFEISKLKVVSLKEVEKPHS
;
A
#
# COMPACT_ATOMS: atom_id res chain seq x y z
N MET A 1 -5.83 -4.97 -30.23
CA MET A 1 -6.20 -3.58 -30.57
C MET A 1 -5.18 -2.88 -31.44
N ARG A 2 -3.87 -2.80 -31.14
CA ARG A 2 -2.95 -2.12 -32.08
C ARG A 2 -2.85 -2.79 -33.43
N PHE A 3 -2.88 -4.12 -33.55
CA PHE A 3 -2.94 -4.78 -34.86
C PHE A 3 -4.28 -4.53 -35.55
N VAL A 4 -5.44 -4.76 -34.92
CA VAL A 4 -6.78 -4.47 -35.51
C VAL A 4 -7.00 -2.99 -35.79
N HIS A 5 -6.51 -2.08 -34.95
CA HIS A 5 -6.69 -0.64 -35.08
C HIS A 5 -5.67 -0.05 -36.05
N ARG A 6 -4.45 -0.57 -36.09
CA ARG A 6 -3.45 -0.25 -37.13
C ARG A 6 -3.80 -0.93 -38.45
N ARG A 7 -4.45 -2.09 -38.42
CA ARG A 7 -4.91 -2.84 -39.60
C ARG A 7 -6.27 -2.36 -40.06
N SER A 8 -7.12 -1.83 -39.19
CA SER A 8 -8.33 -1.10 -39.57
C SER A 8 -7.97 0.28 -40.03
N TYR A 9 -7.05 0.97 -39.37
CA TYR A 9 -6.43 2.19 -39.91
C TYR A 9 -5.77 1.91 -41.26
N ASN A 10 -4.87 0.94 -41.37
CA ASN A 10 -4.22 0.59 -42.63
C ASN A 10 -5.22 0.07 -43.67
N ALA A 11 -6.23 -0.70 -43.30
CA ALA A 11 -7.29 -1.15 -44.22
C ALA A 11 -8.25 -0.01 -44.59
N THR A 12 -8.46 0.99 -43.74
CA THR A 12 -9.29 2.17 -44.05
C THR A 12 -8.55 3.22 -44.85
N PHE A 13 -7.23 3.27 -44.73
CA PHE A 13 -6.35 4.20 -45.45
C PHE A 13 -5.57 3.51 -46.60
N ASP A 14 -5.95 2.29 -47.00
CA ASP A 14 -5.31 1.44 -48.03
C ASP A 14 -3.78 1.30 -47.91
N LYS A 15 -3.26 1.26 -46.68
CA LYS A 15 -1.84 1.04 -46.36
C LYS A 15 -1.54 -0.41 -45.98
N ASP A 16 -2.38 -1.33 -46.39
CA ASP A 16 -2.25 -2.75 -46.04
C ASP A 16 -1.44 -3.52 -47.10
N GLY A 17 -0.11 -3.49 -46.98
CA GLY A 17 0.82 -4.09 -47.96
C GLY A 17 0.78 -5.62 -48.08
N TRP A 18 -0.17 -6.29 -47.42
CA TRP A 18 -0.40 -7.73 -47.54
C TRP A 18 -1.10 -8.12 -48.83
N LEU A 19 -1.99 -7.27 -49.36
CA LEU A 19 -2.68 -7.53 -50.64
C LEU A 19 -1.71 -7.41 -51.81
N ASP A 20 -0.85 -6.39 -51.79
CA ASP A 20 0.17 -6.18 -52.82
C ASP A 20 1.18 -7.33 -52.87
N TRP A 21 1.58 -7.84 -51.71
CA TRP A 21 2.47 -9.00 -51.62
C TRP A 21 1.85 -10.28 -52.21
N ILE A 22 0.53 -10.48 -52.04
CA ILE A 22 -0.17 -11.64 -52.61
C ILE A 22 -0.30 -11.53 -54.13
N ASN A 23 -0.63 -10.36 -54.66
CA ASN A 23 -0.80 -10.16 -56.11
C ASN A 23 0.50 -10.40 -56.88
N GLN A 24 1.62 -9.87 -56.35
CA GLN A 24 2.95 -10.07 -56.94
C GLN A 24 3.38 -11.55 -56.98
N ARG A 25 2.90 -12.37 -56.04
CA ARG A 25 3.21 -13.80 -56.02
C ARG A 25 2.33 -14.64 -56.94
N GLN A 26 1.13 -14.16 -57.25
CA GLN A 26 0.19 -14.87 -58.10
C GLN A 26 0.60 -14.79 -59.57
N ASP A 27 1.06 -13.62 -60.04
CA ASP A 27 1.50 -13.41 -61.43
C ASP A 27 2.81 -14.17 -61.78
N ALA A 28 3.56 -14.62 -60.76
CA ALA A 28 4.81 -15.35 -60.92
C ALA A 28 4.68 -16.88 -60.83
N SER A 29 3.46 -17.42 -60.68
CA SER A 29 3.19 -18.84 -60.43
C SER A 29 2.64 -19.57 -61.66
N ASN A 30 3.14 -20.79 -61.96
CA ASN A 30 2.63 -21.67 -63.04
C ASN A 30 1.99 -22.99 -62.52
N ASN A 31 1.72 -23.10 -61.21
CA ASN A 31 1.09 -24.29 -60.62
C ASN A 31 -0.33 -23.99 -60.13
N ILE A 32 -1.28 -24.71 -60.69
CA ILE A 32 -2.73 -24.58 -60.46
C ILE A 32 -3.11 -24.67 -58.97
N VAL A 33 -2.47 -25.56 -58.20
CA VAL A 33 -2.79 -25.72 -56.77
C VAL A 33 -2.38 -24.48 -55.96
N THR A 34 -1.27 -23.85 -56.37
CA THR A 34 -0.74 -22.65 -55.71
C THR A 34 -1.58 -21.43 -56.05
N GLU A 35 -2.03 -21.30 -57.31
CA GLU A 35 -2.96 -20.25 -57.75
C GLU A 35 -4.30 -20.30 -57.01
N PHE A 36 -4.83 -21.50 -56.75
CA PHE A 36 -6.08 -21.67 -56.01
C PHE A 36 -5.97 -21.17 -54.56
N LEU A 37 -4.90 -21.57 -53.85
CA LEU A 37 -4.70 -21.16 -52.45
C LEU A 37 -4.46 -19.66 -52.29
N LEU A 38 -3.75 -19.03 -53.24
CA LEU A 38 -3.53 -17.59 -53.25
C LEU A 38 -4.82 -16.82 -53.52
N SER A 39 -5.66 -17.31 -54.44
CA SER A 39 -6.96 -16.71 -54.75
C SER A 39 -7.94 -16.75 -53.57
N VAL A 40 -8.00 -17.87 -52.84
CA VAL A 40 -8.81 -18.00 -51.61
C VAL A 40 -8.32 -17.04 -50.52
N THR A 41 -7.00 -16.93 -50.35
CA THR A 41 -6.40 -16.06 -49.33
C THR A 41 -6.65 -14.57 -49.65
N ARG A 42 -6.59 -14.18 -50.92
CA ARG A 42 -6.92 -12.83 -51.41
C ARG A 42 -8.38 -12.47 -51.14
N ALA A 43 -9.32 -13.39 -51.36
CA ALA A 43 -10.72 -13.17 -51.05
C ALA A 43 -10.98 -12.98 -49.54
N CYS A 44 -10.35 -13.80 -48.68
CA CYS A 44 -10.46 -13.65 -47.22
C CYS A 44 -9.88 -12.31 -46.71
N LEU A 45 -8.80 -11.83 -47.31
CA LEU A 45 -8.19 -10.55 -46.96
C LEU A 45 -9.06 -9.36 -47.39
N SER A 46 -9.59 -9.42 -48.61
CA SER A 46 -10.50 -8.41 -49.18
C SER A 46 -11.77 -8.27 -48.34
N LEU A 47 -12.35 -9.40 -47.90
CA LEU A 47 -13.49 -9.44 -46.99
C LEU A 47 -13.14 -8.88 -45.60
N SER A 48 -11.93 -9.16 -45.09
CA SER A 48 -11.48 -8.63 -43.80
C SER A 48 -11.30 -7.10 -43.83
N ASN A 49 -10.83 -6.53 -44.95
CA ASN A 49 -10.56 -5.09 -45.05
C ASN A 49 -11.85 -4.25 -45.13
N VAL A 50 -12.90 -4.75 -45.78
CA VAL A 50 -14.22 -4.09 -45.80
C VAL A 50 -14.86 -4.07 -44.40
N VAL A 51 -14.74 -5.15 -43.62
CA VAL A 51 -15.23 -5.23 -42.23
C VAL A 51 -14.49 -4.26 -41.32
N PHE A 52 -13.17 -4.10 -41.51
CA PHE A 52 -12.37 -3.17 -40.73
C PHE A 52 -12.53 -1.69 -41.16
N MET A 53 -12.81 -1.40 -42.44
CA MET A 53 -13.22 -0.07 -42.95
C MET A 53 -14.52 0.43 -42.29
N PHE A 54 -15.53 -0.43 -42.17
CA PHE A 54 -16.80 -0.08 -41.52
C PHE A 54 -16.67 0.07 -40.00
N TYR A 55 -15.86 -0.78 -39.36
CA TYR A 55 -15.55 -0.70 -37.93
C TYR A 55 -14.80 0.58 -37.57
N HIS A 56 -13.95 1.11 -38.46
CA HIS A 56 -13.29 2.41 -38.26
C HIS A 56 -14.24 3.59 -38.55
N MET A 57 -15.06 3.51 -39.59
CA MET A 57 -16.06 4.52 -39.94
C MET A 57 -17.12 4.70 -38.81
N LEU A 58 -17.49 3.64 -38.06
CA LEU A 58 -18.32 3.66 -36.82
C LEU A 58 -17.61 4.20 -35.56
N VAL A 59 -16.28 4.17 -35.55
CA VAL A 59 -15.45 4.63 -34.43
C VAL A 59 -15.06 6.10 -34.58
N THR A 60 -15.15 6.65 -35.81
CA THR A 60 -14.78 8.03 -36.17
C THR A 60 -16.01 8.91 -36.40
N LEU A 61 -17.13 8.29 -36.75
CA LEU A 61 -18.40 8.95 -36.59
C LEU A 61 -18.72 9.07 -35.12
N ALA A 62 -18.70 10.32 -34.71
CA ALA A 62 -19.60 10.87 -33.73
C ALA A 62 -19.38 10.38 -32.30
N ASP A 63 -18.30 9.58 -32.09
CA ASP A 63 -17.08 10.09 -31.46
C ASP A 63 -17.18 11.60 -31.39
N SER A 64 -17.79 11.99 -30.27
CA SER A 64 -17.37 13.01 -29.32
C SER A 64 -17.24 14.44 -29.82
N GLY A 65 -17.29 14.62 -31.13
CA GLY A 65 -17.39 15.86 -31.86
C GLY A 65 -18.67 16.63 -31.56
N LEU A 66 -19.62 16.04 -30.83
CA LEU A 66 -20.77 16.76 -30.30
C LEU A 66 -20.65 17.03 -28.80
N GLN A 67 -20.27 16.02 -28.03
CA GLN A 67 -20.24 16.09 -26.57
C GLN A 67 -19.21 17.09 -26.03
N LYS A 68 -18.08 17.21 -26.72
CA LYS A 68 -17.04 18.16 -26.39
C LYS A 68 -17.39 19.58 -26.83
N LYS A 69 -18.13 19.70 -27.94
CA LYS A 69 -18.48 20.98 -28.56
C LYS A 69 -19.50 21.77 -27.74
N ILE A 70 -20.32 21.06 -26.96
CA ILE A 70 -21.33 21.62 -26.06
C ILE A 70 -20.72 21.95 -24.70
N GLN A 71 -19.84 21.09 -24.17
CA GLN A 71 -19.23 21.31 -22.86
C GLN A 71 -18.40 22.60 -22.78
N GLN A 72 -17.89 23.08 -23.91
CA GLN A 72 -17.07 24.29 -24.01
C GLN A 72 -17.86 25.57 -24.22
N VAL A 73 -19.04 25.49 -24.82
CA VAL A 73 -19.94 26.65 -24.91
C VAL A 73 -20.51 26.97 -23.52
N THR A 74 -20.67 25.94 -22.67
CA THR A 74 -21.07 26.03 -21.27
C THR A 74 -20.05 26.76 -20.39
N ASP A 75 -18.74 26.59 -20.63
CA ASP A 75 -17.68 27.40 -20.01
C ASP A 75 -17.64 28.84 -20.55
N GLN A 76 -17.96 29.02 -21.85
CA GLN A 76 -17.98 30.33 -22.52
C GLN A 76 -19.08 31.28 -22.03
N CYS A 77 -20.13 30.78 -21.36
CA CYS A 77 -21.07 31.62 -20.61
C CYS A 77 -20.66 31.79 -19.15
N ALA A 78 -20.08 30.76 -18.53
CA ALA A 78 -19.70 30.75 -17.12
C ALA A 78 -18.64 31.82 -16.77
N ALA A 79 -17.75 32.15 -17.70
CA ALA A 79 -16.73 33.19 -17.50
C ALA A 79 -17.18 34.61 -17.92
N ARG A 80 -18.32 34.77 -18.60
CA ARG A 80 -18.76 36.09 -19.12
C ARG A 80 -19.31 37.04 -18.05
N ILE A 81 -19.44 36.61 -16.80
CA ILE A 81 -20.17 37.35 -15.76
C ILE A 81 -19.32 37.55 -14.47
N SER A 82 -18.15 36.92 -14.34
CA SER A 82 -17.14 37.24 -13.30
C SER A 82 -15.73 37.08 -13.86
N GLY A 83 -14.86 38.08 -13.65
CA GLY A 83 -13.64 38.35 -14.42
C GLY A 83 -12.73 37.14 -14.69
N SER A 84 -12.14 37.09 -15.89
CA SER A 84 -11.33 35.98 -16.42
C SER A 84 -10.25 35.42 -15.49
N LYS A 85 -9.63 36.27 -14.66
CA LYS A 85 -8.68 35.84 -13.62
C LYS A 85 -9.34 35.00 -12.53
N ASP A 86 -10.57 35.30 -12.16
CA ASP A 86 -11.32 34.56 -11.15
C ASP A 86 -11.66 33.15 -11.65
N PHE A 87 -11.87 32.98 -12.95
CA PHE A 87 -12.12 31.66 -13.56
C PHE A 87 -10.86 30.77 -13.53
N GLU A 88 -9.71 31.31 -13.95
CA GLU A 88 -8.41 30.62 -13.83
C GLU A 88 -8.10 30.29 -12.37
N ASN A 89 -8.24 31.29 -11.48
CA ASN A 89 -8.06 31.11 -10.05
C ASN A 89 -9.01 30.04 -9.50
N THR A 90 -10.26 29.96 -9.97
CA THR A 90 -11.21 28.93 -9.55
C THR A 90 -10.74 27.54 -9.95
N PHE A 91 -10.23 27.34 -11.17
CA PHE A 91 -9.69 26.05 -11.58
C PHE A 91 -8.46 25.66 -10.77
N LEU A 92 -7.56 26.60 -10.51
CA LEU A 92 -6.40 26.39 -9.65
C LEU A 92 -6.83 26.05 -8.21
N VAL A 93 -7.79 26.79 -7.65
CA VAL A 93 -8.36 26.54 -6.32
C VAL A 93 -9.03 25.17 -6.26
N CYS A 94 -9.83 24.79 -7.26
CA CYS A 94 -10.45 23.47 -7.35
C CYS A 94 -9.38 22.37 -7.41
N LYS A 95 -8.34 22.53 -8.24
CA LYS A 95 -7.28 21.52 -8.38
C LYS A 95 -6.48 21.35 -7.08
N ARG A 96 -6.18 22.47 -6.42
CA ARG A 96 -5.55 22.49 -5.10
C ARG A 96 -6.46 21.87 -4.03
N ALA A 97 -7.76 22.13 -4.08
CA ALA A 97 -8.74 21.54 -3.15
C ALA A 97 -8.88 20.03 -3.37
N GLU A 98 -8.95 19.55 -4.61
CA GLU A 98 -8.92 18.12 -4.96
C GLU A 98 -7.65 17.44 -4.41
N HIS A 99 -6.50 18.08 -4.58
CA HIS A 99 -5.24 17.58 -4.03
C HIS A 99 -5.27 17.53 -2.49
N ALA A 100 -5.70 18.62 -1.84
CA ALA A 100 -5.83 18.69 -0.38
C ALA A 100 -6.77 17.61 0.15
N GLN A 101 -7.93 17.42 -0.49
CA GLN A 101 -8.88 16.36 -0.14
C GLN A 101 -8.26 14.97 -0.31
N SER A 102 -7.60 14.72 -1.44
CA SER A 102 -6.93 13.43 -1.70
C SER A 102 -5.82 13.16 -0.69
N GLU A 103 -5.07 14.18 -0.31
CA GLU A 103 -4.03 14.11 0.70
C GLU A 103 -4.61 13.80 2.08
N VAL A 104 -5.68 14.49 2.48
CA VAL A 104 -6.41 14.25 3.74
C VAL A 104 -6.96 12.83 3.80
N LEU A 105 -7.64 12.38 2.74
CA LEU A 105 -8.13 11.00 2.66
C LEU A 105 -7.00 9.99 2.76
N ARG A 106 -5.88 10.24 2.07
CA ARG A 106 -4.68 9.40 2.17
C ARG A 106 -4.13 9.39 3.59
N LYS A 107 -4.05 10.54 4.28
CA LYS A 107 -3.58 10.66 5.66
C LYS A 107 -4.49 9.87 6.61
N MET A 108 -5.80 10.04 6.51
CA MET A 108 -6.78 9.32 7.33
C MET A 108 -6.75 7.81 7.11
N LEU A 109 -6.58 7.35 5.86
CA LEU A 109 -6.65 5.93 5.50
C LEU A 109 -5.32 5.17 5.64
N ASN A 110 -4.17 5.85 5.53
CA ASN A 110 -2.85 5.21 5.58
C ASN A 110 -2.10 5.42 6.90
N THR A 111 -2.73 6.02 7.91
CA THR A 111 -2.13 6.10 9.25
C THR A 111 -2.08 4.69 9.87
N PRO A 112 -0.91 4.18 10.31
CA PRO A 112 -0.79 2.83 10.84
C PRO A 112 -1.59 2.62 12.12
N GLY A 113 -2.62 1.78 12.03
CA GLY A 113 -3.44 1.31 13.16
C GLY A 113 -4.02 2.41 14.03
N ALA A 114 -4.87 3.22 13.41
CA ALA A 114 -6.27 3.45 13.82
C ALA A 114 -6.95 4.16 12.65
N LEU A 115 -8.17 3.76 12.29
CA LEU A 115 -8.96 4.52 11.31
C LEU A 115 -9.49 5.76 12.03
N ARG A 116 -8.68 6.83 12.08
CA ARG A 116 -9.01 8.07 12.78
C ARG A 116 -9.97 8.88 11.93
N LEU A 117 -11.25 8.83 12.32
CA LEU A 117 -12.32 9.59 11.67
C LEU A 117 -12.43 10.97 12.32
N VAL A 118 -12.47 11.99 11.48
CA VAL A 118 -12.66 13.38 11.93
C VAL A 118 -14.12 13.76 11.85
N ARG A 119 -14.51 14.66 12.77
CA ARG A 119 -15.85 15.23 12.82
C ARG A 119 -16.19 16.04 11.57
N ASP A 120 -15.21 16.75 11.04
CA ASP A 120 -15.37 17.69 9.93
C ASP A 120 -14.26 17.50 8.88
N LEU A 121 -14.58 16.73 7.84
CA LEU A 121 -13.67 16.42 6.74
C LEU A 121 -13.42 17.63 5.81
N PRO A 122 -14.42 18.44 5.41
CA PRO A 122 -14.17 19.65 4.62
C PRO A 122 -13.29 20.68 5.34
N THR A 123 -13.44 20.87 6.65
CA THR A 123 -12.57 21.78 7.42
C THR A 123 -11.14 21.27 7.48
N LEU A 124 -10.93 19.96 7.62
CA LEU A 124 -9.59 19.37 7.53
C LEU A 124 -8.97 19.55 6.12
N ALA A 125 -9.77 19.38 5.06
CA ALA A 125 -9.32 19.63 3.68
C ALA A 125 -9.01 21.11 3.43
N SER A 126 -9.78 22.03 4.00
CA SER A 126 -9.54 23.48 3.95
C SER A 126 -8.20 23.84 4.62
N LYS A 127 -7.93 23.28 5.81
CA LYS A 127 -6.65 23.45 6.48
C LYS A 127 -5.49 22.89 5.66
N SER A 128 -5.64 21.68 5.12
CA SER A 128 -4.64 21.08 4.22
C SER A 128 -4.46 21.85 2.91
N PHE A 129 -5.45 22.62 2.47
CA PHE A 129 -5.36 23.51 1.31
C PHE A 129 -4.56 24.78 1.63
N GLN A 130 -4.70 25.32 2.85
CA GLN A 130 -3.95 26.48 3.34
C GLN A 130 -2.46 26.13 3.58
N ASP A 131 -2.19 24.94 4.12
CA ASP A 131 -0.85 24.47 4.50
C ASP A 131 -0.05 23.84 3.33
N GLN A 132 -0.49 24.00 2.07
CA GLN A 132 0.17 23.36 0.92
C GLN A 132 1.57 23.96 0.68
N PRO A 133 2.63 23.14 0.52
CA PRO A 133 3.95 23.65 0.18
C PRO A 133 3.96 24.34 -1.19
N ASP A 134 4.69 25.47 -1.31
CA ASP A 134 4.80 26.24 -2.57
C ASP A 134 5.21 25.38 -3.76
N LYS A 135 6.15 24.44 -3.54
CA LYS A 135 6.59 23.50 -4.58
C LYS A 135 5.46 22.61 -5.11
N ILE A 136 4.51 22.22 -4.27
CA ILE A 136 3.35 21.43 -4.71
C ILE A 136 2.37 22.31 -5.48
N ILE A 137 2.18 23.55 -5.05
CA ILE A 137 1.37 24.54 -5.77
C ILE A 137 1.96 24.75 -7.18
N GLU A 138 3.27 24.93 -7.28
CA GLU A 138 3.99 25.00 -8.56
C GLU A 138 3.77 23.75 -9.41
N ILE A 139 3.96 22.55 -8.86
CA ILE A 139 3.75 21.29 -9.60
C ILE A 139 2.29 21.15 -10.08
N LEU A 140 1.31 21.52 -9.26
CA LEU A 140 -0.10 21.43 -9.63
C LEU A 140 -0.46 22.46 -10.71
N ASN A 141 0.12 23.66 -10.64
CA ASN A 141 -0.02 24.68 -11.67
C ASN A 141 0.63 24.19 -12.97
N ASP A 142 1.85 23.66 -12.89
CA ASP A 142 2.58 23.11 -14.04
C ASP A 142 1.86 21.90 -14.64
N ASP A 143 1.27 21.00 -13.85
CA ASP A 143 0.47 19.87 -14.34
C ASP A 143 -0.77 20.38 -15.08
N LEU A 144 -1.48 21.35 -14.51
CA LEU A 144 -2.66 21.94 -15.12
C LEU A 144 -2.34 22.68 -16.44
N LEU A 145 -1.17 23.30 -16.52
CA LEU A 145 -0.65 23.98 -17.71
C LEU A 145 -0.04 23.02 -18.75
N SER A 146 0.58 21.93 -18.31
CA SER A 146 1.27 20.95 -19.16
C SER A 146 0.37 19.81 -19.67
N GLN A 147 -0.87 19.71 -19.17
CA GLN A 147 -1.88 18.79 -19.66
C GLN A 147 -2.13 19.00 -21.17
N GLN A 148 -1.47 18.17 -21.97
CA GLN A 148 -1.76 18.04 -23.40
C GLN A 148 -2.98 17.14 -23.58
N PRO A 149 -3.86 17.43 -24.54
CA PRO A 149 -4.89 16.48 -24.93
C PRO A 149 -4.20 15.18 -25.39
N SER A 150 -4.45 14.08 -24.67
CA SER A 150 -3.99 12.77 -25.12
C SER A 150 -4.55 12.52 -26.52
N TRP A 151 -3.72 12.01 -27.43
CA TRP A 151 -4.09 11.72 -28.83
C TRP A 151 -5.24 10.70 -28.97
N TYR A 152 -5.63 10.02 -27.87
CA TYR A 152 -6.79 9.14 -27.75
C TYR A 152 -7.94 9.73 -26.92
N HIS A 153 -7.74 10.85 -26.22
CA HIS A 153 -8.79 11.56 -25.50
C HIS A 153 -9.19 12.81 -26.26
N ASN A 154 -10.31 12.70 -26.96
CA ASN A 154 -11.01 13.82 -27.57
C ASN A 154 -11.68 14.72 -26.51
N LYS A 155 -11.01 15.08 -25.40
CA LYS A 155 -11.40 16.12 -24.38
C LYS A 155 -10.50 17.38 -24.52
N VAL A 156 -11.02 18.60 -24.28
CA VAL A 156 -10.19 19.82 -24.43
C VAL A 156 -9.45 19.96 -23.13
N ALA A 157 -8.14 20.15 -23.22
CA ALA A 157 -7.28 20.27 -22.07
C ALA A 157 -7.66 21.51 -21.23
N VAL A 158 -7.48 21.42 -19.92
CA VAL A 158 -7.81 22.52 -18.99
C VAL A 158 -7.01 23.78 -19.32
N HIS A 159 -5.72 23.66 -19.62
CA HIS A 159 -4.88 24.73 -20.18
C HIS A 159 -5.52 25.44 -21.39
N GLN A 160 -6.10 24.69 -22.33
CA GLN A 160 -6.73 25.27 -23.51
C GLN A 160 -8.03 26.01 -23.14
N ARG A 161 -8.78 25.56 -22.13
CA ARG A 161 -9.97 26.24 -21.60
C ARG A 161 -9.62 27.57 -20.92
N ILE A 162 -8.49 27.62 -20.21
CA ILE A 162 -7.98 28.82 -19.51
C ILE A 162 -7.48 29.86 -20.53
N ASN A 163 -6.65 29.46 -21.49
CA ASN A 163 -6.16 30.38 -22.53
C ASN A 163 -7.33 31.02 -23.30
N TRP A 164 -8.34 30.23 -23.68
CA TRP A 164 -9.54 30.76 -24.35
C TRP A 164 -10.36 31.73 -23.50
N SER A 165 -10.31 31.60 -22.17
CA SER A 165 -10.98 32.54 -21.24
C SER A 165 -10.19 33.85 -21.05
N ALA A 166 -8.85 33.81 -21.13
CA ALA A 166 -7.98 34.97 -21.04
C ALA A 166 -8.09 35.88 -22.29
N ASP A 167 -8.29 35.28 -23.46
CA ASP A 167 -8.46 35.99 -24.74
C ASP A 167 -9.77 36.83 -24.82
N LEU A 168 -10.74 36.60 -23.93
CA LEU A 168 -12.08 37.21 -23.94
C LEU A 168 -12.23 38.55 -23.15
N ASN A 169 -11.11 39.23 -22.87
CA ASN A 169 -10.95 40.40 -21.98
C ASN A 169 -12.09 41.47 -22.01
N LEU A 170 -13.13 41.28 -21.20
CA LEU A 170 -14.26 42.21 -21.00
C LEU A 170 -14.22 42.78 -19.58
N ALA A 171 -14.31 44.10 -19.46
CA ALA A 171 -14.44 44.79 -18.17
C ALA A 171 -15.75 44.37 -17.47
N ALA A 172 -15.64 44.08 -16.17
CA ALA A 172 -16.62 43.37 -15.35
C ALA A 172 -18.09 43.85 -15.46
N GLY A 173 -19.03 42.92 -15.27
CA GLY A 173 -20.43 43.22 -14.99
C GLY A 173 -21.22 42.02 -14.49
N VAL A 174 -21.71 42.13 -13.25
CA VAL A 174 -22.64 41.25 -12.51
C VAL A 174 -21.99 40.06 -11.78
N LYS A 175 -21.63 40.23 -10.50
CA LYS A 175 -21.47 39.06 -9.62
C LYS A 175 -22.82 38.35 -9.53
N ALA A 176 -22.93 37.14 -10.09
CA ALA A 176 -24.05 36.27 -9.79
C ALA A 176 -24.02 35.99 -8.28
N GLY A 177 -25.03 36.47 -7.56
CA GLY A 177 -25.24 36.09 -6.17
C GLY A 177 -25.57 34.61 -6.14
N PHE A 178 -24.55 33.77 -6.07
CA PHE A 178 -24.74 32.33 -5.93
C PHE A 178 -25.42 32.08 -4.57
N ALA A 179 -26.45 31.23 -4.57
CA ALA A 179 -27.13 30.76 -3.36
C ALA A 179 -26.17 30.07 -2.36
N SER A 180 -24.91 29.85 -2.75
CA SER A 180 -23.81 29.42 -1.89
C SER A 180 -23.45 30.42 -0.79
N ILE A 181 -23.86 31.69 -0.86
CA ILE A 181 -23.71 32.62 0.29
C ILE A 181 -24.51 32.11 1.50
N ASN A 182 -25.70 31.55 1.29
CA ASN A 182 -26.51 30.96 2.37
C ASN A 182 -25.91 29.65 2.91
N VAL A 183 -24.93 29.05 2.23
CA VAL A 183 -24.18 27.88 2.71
C VAL A 183 -23.06 28.29 3.66
N ILE A 184 -22.67 29.58 3.67
CA ILE A 184 -21.61 30.10 4.54
C ILE A 184 -22.12 30.26 5.97
N ASP A 185 -23.37 30.69 6.15
CA ASP A 185 -23.94 30.98 7.47
C ASP A 185 -24.09 29.71 8.34
N ASP A 186 -24.29 28.53 7.71
CA ASP A 186 -24.43 27.23 8.38
C ASP A 186 -23.28 26.24 8.01
N TYR A 187 -22.12 26.77 7.58
CA TYR A 187 -21.03 25.97 7.05
C TYR A 187 -20.60 24.81 7.97
N GLU A 188 -20.44 25.07 9.28
CA GLU A 188 -20.01 24.04 10.24
C GLU A 188 -21.02 22.89 10.35
N THR A 189 -22.31 23.22 10.49
CA THR A 189 -23.40 22.22 10.59
C THR A 189 -23.49 21.39 9.32
N LEU A 190 -23.42 22.02 8.15
CA LEU A 190 -23.46 21.35 6.86
C LEU A 190 -22.21 20.50 6.64
N SER A 191 -21.05 20.96 7.09
CA SER A 191 -19.78 20.25 6.96
C SER A 191 -19.75 18.95 7.77
N GLU A 192 -20.24 18.99 9.02
CA GLU A 192 -20.43 17.77 9.83
C GLU A 192 -21.40 16.80 9.17
N GLN A 193 -22.52 17.29 8.64
CA GLN A 193 -23.53 16.45 7.99
C GLN A 193 -23.00 15.79 6.72
N VAL A 194 -22.25 16.53 5.90
CA VAL A 194 -21.59 16.00 4.69
C VAL A 194 -20.56 14.93 5.07
N SER A 195 -19.79 15.16 6.13
CA SER A 195 -18.81 14.18 6.62
C SER A 195 -19.47 12.87 7.04
N ARG A 196 -20.63 12.93 7.72
CA ARG A 196 -21.41 11.75 8.10
C ARG A 196 -21.98 11.01 6.90
N ASN A 197 -22.62 11.74 5.99
CA ASN A 197 -23.19 11.16 4.77
C ASN A 197 -22.11 10.45 3.95
N TYR A 198 -20.90 11.02 3.90
CA TYR A 198 -19.75 10.38 3.27
C TYR A 198 -19.41 9.05 3.96
N TYR A 199 -19.25 9.01 5.28
CA TYR A 199 -18.94 7.78 6.01
C TYR A 199 -20.02 6.70 5.83
N GLU A 200 -21.31 7.08 5.92
CA GLU A 200 -22.42 6.17 5.67
C GLU A 200 -22.40 5.60 4.25
N SER A 201 -22.10 6.44 3.25
CA SER A 201 -22.03 6.02 1.84
C SER A 201 -20.94 4.97 1.57
N ILE A 202 -19.86 4.98 2.36
CA ILE A 202 -18.77 3.99 2.30
C ILE A 202 -18.95 2.85 3.30
N GLY A 203 -20.11 2.76 3.96
CA GLY A 203 -20.46 1.67 4.87
C GLY A 203 -19.83 1.78 6.26
N LEU A 204 -19.36 2.96 6.67
CA LEU A 204 -18.86 3.23 8.01
C LEU A 204 -19.98 3.83 8.87
N PHE A 205 -20.43 3.07 9.87
CA PHE A 205 -21.33 3.58 10.91
C PHE A 205 -20.48 4.22 12.01
N VAL A 206 -20.68 5.52 12.25
CA VAL A 206 -19.80 6.31 13.12
C VAL A 206 -20.58 6.93 14.27
N ASN A 207 -20.10 6.72 15.50
CA ASN A 207 -20.63 7.36 16.69
C ASN A 207 -20.08 8.80 16.80
N LYS A 208 -20.95 9.79 17.07
CA LYS A 208 -20.57 11.22 17.16
C LYS A 208 -19.51 11.46 18.24
N GLU A 209 -19.54 10.68 19.31
CA GLU A 209 -18.63 10.78 20.44
C GLU A 209 -17.23 10.23 20.14
N GLU A 210 -17.11 9.36 19.13
CA GLU A 210 -15.84 8.74 18.71
C GLU A 210 -15.11 9.54 17.61
N LEU A 211 -15.74 10.60 17.10
CA LEU A 211 -15.16 11.48 16.08
C LEU A 211 -14.18 12.46 16.71
N LEU A 212 -12.94 12.44 16.23
CA LEU A 212 -11.91 13.39 16.64
C LEU A 212 -12.22 14.79 16.10
N ASP A 213 -11.89 15.79 16.90
CA ASP A 213 -11.87 17.17 16.42
C ASP A 213 -10.74 17.39 15.40
N VAL A 214 -10.93 18.33 14.47
CA VAL A 214 -9.96 18.63 13.41
C VAL A 214 -8.62 19.10 13.99
N SER A 215 -8.66 19.92 15.05
CA SER A 215 -7.46 20.43 15.71
C SER A 215 -6.64 19.28 16.34
N ALA A 216 -7.31 18.46 17.15
CA ALA A 216 -6.73 17.28 17.80
C ALA A 216 -6.19 16.26 16.78
N PHE A 217 -6.88 16.06 15.66
CA PHE A 217 -6.40 15.19 14.59
C PHE A 217 -5.07 15.69 14.01
N VAL A 218 -4.99 16.98 13.66
CA VAL A 218 -3.78 17.57 13.07
C VAL A 218 -2.60 17.54 14.03
N GLU A 219 -2.82 17.85 15.31
CA GLU A 219 -1.78 17.74 16.34
C GLU A 219 -1.29 16.30 16.46
N SER A 220 -2.21 15.34 16.61
CA SER A 220 -1.85 13.92 16.72
C SER A 220 -1.12 13.39 15.48
N PHE A 221 -1.49 13.88 14.28
CA PHE A 221 -0.87 13.50 13.02
C PHE A 221 0.54 14.09 12.90
N ASN A 222 0.72 15.37 13.21
CA ASN A 222 2.02 16.03 13.16
C ASN A 222 2.99 15.42 14.18
N GLU A 223 2.51 15.10 15.38
CA GLU A 223 3.29 14.36 16.38
C GLU A 223 3.71 12.98 15.87
N GLU A 224 2.80 12.25 15.21
CA GLU A 224 3.07 10.94 14.63
C GLU A 224 4.05 11.02 13.45
N GLU A 225 3.94 12.02 12.58
CA GLU A 225 4.87 12.24 11.47
C GLU A 225 6.26 12.62 11.98
N HIS A 226 6.35 13.54 12.95
CA HIS A 226 7.62 13.87 13.59
C HIS A 226 8.23 12.67 14.33
N ARG A 227 7.41 11.87 15.01
CA ARG A 227 7.82 10.61 15.63
C ARG A 227 8.35 9.67 14.57
N ALA A 228 7.66 9.50 13.45
CA ALA A 228 8.07 8.64 12.34
C ALA A 228 9.40 9.10 11.73
N GLN A 229 9.59 10.40 11.52
CA GLN A 229 10.85 10.98 11.02
C GLN A 229 12.02 10.74 11.98
N LYS A 230 11.87 11.08 13.27
CA LYS A 230 12.90 10.84 14.30
C LYS A 230 13.23 9.36 14.44
N THR A 231 12.21 8.52 14.39
CA THR A 231 12.36 7.06 14.42
C THR A 231 13.10 6.57 13.19
N GLN A 232 12.78 7.07 11.98
CA GLN A 232 13.49 6.74 10.75
C GLN A 232 14.96 7.16 10.80
N MET A 233 15.27 8.32 11.41
CA MET A 233 16.65 8.75 11.66
C MET A 233 17.38 7.80 12.62
N PHE A 234 16.74 7.37 13.71
CA PHE A 234 17.32 6.41 14.66
C PHE A 234 17.65 5.05 14.02
N PHE A 235 16.79 4.59 13.13
CA PHE A 235 16.95 3.38 12.32
C PHE A 235 17.73 3.59 11.02
N ASN A 236 18.17 4.82 10.75
CA ASN A 236 19.03 5.18 9.64
C ASN A 236 18.48 4.80 8.24
N GLY A 237 17.17 4.71 8.10
CA GLY A 237 16.49 4.18 6.90
C GLY A 237 16.83 2.73 6.52
N THR A 238 17.76 2.08 7.23
CA THR A 238 18.22 0.70 6.99
C THR A 238 17.29 -0.29 7.68
N PHE A 239 16.78 0.08 8.85
CA PHE A 239 15.90 -0.74 9.69
C PHE A 239 14.47 -0.18 9.63
N LYS A 240 13.45 -1.06 9.55
CA LYS A 240 12.04 -0.64 9.46
C LYS A 240 11.34 -0.74 10.82
N GLN A 241 10.47 0.21 11.12
CA GLN A 241 9.76 0.32 12.41
C GLN A 241 8.82 -0.86 12.69
N ASN A 242 8.25 -1.44 11.63
CA ASN A 242 7.31 -2.56 11.70
C ASN A 242 8.00 -3.93 11.82
N VAL A 243 9.32 -3.97 12.00
CA VAL A 243 10.05 -5.20 12.28
C VAL A 243 9.98 -5.46 13.77
N PHE A 244 9.70 -6.71 14.15
CA PHE A 244 9.76 -7.16 15.54
C PHE A 244 11.22 -7.31 15.94
N TRP A 245 11.67 -6.45 16.87
CA TRP A 245 13.02 -6.54 17.45
C TRP A 245 13.08 -7.62 18.51
N LEU A 246 14.22 -8.30 18.58
CA LEU A 246 14.43 -9.39 19.53
C LEU A 246 15.21 -8.84 20.72
N PHE A 247 14.53 -8.64 21.85
CA PHE A 247 15.16 -8.07 23.04
C PHE A 247 15.72 -9.17 23.95
N PRO A 248 17.01 -9.11 24.33
CA PRO A 248 17.57 -9.97 25.35
C PRO A 248 16.97 -9.66 26.73
N LEU A 249 17.25 -10.50 27.74
CA LEU A 249 16.68 -10.34 29.08
C LEU A 249 17.11 -9.02 29.73
N ALA A 250 16.13 -8.13 29.93
CA ALA A 250 16.32 -6.77 30.43
C ALA A 250 17.04 -6.69 31.80
N LYS A 251 16.85 -7.70 32.67
CA LYS A 251 17.47 -7.79 34.00
C LYS A 251 19.00 -7.82 33.98
N GLN A 252 19.61 -8.27 32.88
CA GLN A 252 21.07 -8.33 32.77
C GLN A 252 21.67 -6.96 32.41
N ALA A 253 20.97 -6.16 31.61
CA ALA A 253 21.40 -4.82 31.24
C ALA A 253 21.40 -3.86 32.44
N LEU A 254 20.43 -3.98 33.35
CA LEU A 254 20.33 -3.16 34.57
C LEU A 254 21.54 -3.28 35.50
N LYS A 255 22.18 -4.45 35.55
CA LYS A 255 23.31 -4.74 36.45
C LYS A 255 24.64 -4.15 35.97
N LEU A 256 24.69 -3.60 34.77
CA LEU A 256 25.90 -3.04 34.18
C LEU A 256 26.09 -1.58 34.61
N THR A 257 27.36 -1.18 34.81
CA THR A 257 27.70 0.23 35.03
C THR A 257 27.43 1.05 33.76
N PRO A 258 27.17 2.37 33.87
CA PRO A 258 26.96 3.24 32.72
C PRO A 258 28.07 3.14 31.65
N GLU A 259 29.32 3.05 32.08
CA GLU A 259 30.49 2.96 31.18
C GLU A 259 30.48 1.64 30.41
N LYS A 260 30.17 0.53 31.08
CA LYS A 260 30.04 -0.79 30.42
C LYS A 260 28.86 -0.81 29.45
N LYS A 261 27.74 -0.19 29.81
CA LYS A 261 26.58 -0.04 28.91
C LYS A 261 26.95 0.76 27.67
N ALA A 262 27.60 1.91 27.83
CA ALA A 262 28.06 2.75 26.72
C ALA A 262 29.06 2.03 25.80
N ALA A 263 29.99 1.26 26.37
CA ALA A 263 30.94 0.46 25.58
C ALA A 263 30.23 -0.64 24.76
N LEU A 264 29.31 -1.39 25.36
CA LEU A 264 28.52 -2.41 24.66
C LEU A 264 27.60 -1.80 23.59
N LEU A 265 27.03 -0.63 23.88
CA LEU A 265 26.19 0.10 22.94
C LEU A 265 26.98 0.56 21.71
N ASN A 266 28.16 1.15 21.91
CA ASN A 266 29.06 1.51 20.80
C ASN A 266 29.51 0.28 20.00
N ASN A 267 29.76 -0.86 20.64
CA ASN A 267 30.05 -2.12 19.95
C ASN A 267 28.85 -2.60 19.10
N ALA A 268 27.64 -2.60 19.66
CA ALA A 268 26.42 -2.96 18.95
C ALA A 268 26.21 -2.07 17.71
N ILE A 269 26.41 -0.76 17.85
CA ILE A 269 26.33 0.21 16.76
C ILE A 269 27.40 -0.08 15.70
N ALA A 270 28.65 -0.35 16.08
CA ALA A 270 29.72 -0.66 15.13
C ALA A 270 29.41 -1.94 14.32
N ARG A 271 28.88 -2.98 14.99
CA ARG A 271 28.42 -4.22 14.34
C ARG A 271 27.24 -3.99 13.41
N LEU A 272 26.27 -3.16 13.81
CA LEU A 272 25.13 -2.79 12.96
C LEU A 272 25.60 -2.02 11.72
N ARG A 273 26.53 -1.08 11.85
CA ARG A 273 27.11 -0.36 10.70
C ARG A 273 27.82 -1.31 9.73
N LYS A 274 28.68 -2.19 10.25
CA LYS A 274 29.41 -3.17 9.42
C LYS A 274 28.48 -4.14 8.71
N GLY A 275 27.41 -4.58 9.38
CA GLY A 275 26.48 -5.56 8.85
C GLY A 275 25.28 -4.99 8.09
N ALA A 276 25.16 -3.66 7.98
CA ALA A 276 24.04 -3.01 7.28
C ALA A 276 23.87 -3.46 5.82
N PRO A 277 24.94 -3.58 4.99
CA PRO A 277 24.80 -4.05 3.61
C PRO A 277 24.23 -5.48 3.52
N ASP A 278 24.71 -6.39 4.37
CA ASP A 278 24.23 -7.77 4.44
C ASP A 278 22.76 -7.84 4.86
N TYR A 279 22.37 -6.99 5.82
CA TYR A 279 20.97 -6.91 6.26
C TYR A 279 20.04 -6.39 5.15
N LEU A 280 20.45 -5.37 4.40
CA LEU A 280 19.70 -4.87 3.25
C LEU A 280 19.51 -5.98 2.20
N LYS A 281 20.55 -6.76 1.92
CA LYS A 281 20.46 -7.93 1.03
C LYS A 281 19.49 -8.98 1.57
N VAL A 282 19.50 -9.26 2.88
CA VAL A 282 18.51 -10.14 3.52
C VAL A 282 17.09 -9.59 3.34
N GLN A 283 16.87 -8.28 3.49
CA GLN A 283 15.56 -7.65 3.29
C GLN A 283 15.06 -7.74 1.84
N GLN A 284 15.97 -7.68 0.85
CA GLN A 284 15.64 -7.83 -0.56
C GLN A 284 15.33 -9.29 -0.95
N ASP A 285 16.11 -10.24 -0.44
CA ASP A 285 15.98 -11.66 -0.77
C ASP A 285 14.77 -12.33 -0.10
N LEU A 286 14.43 -11.93 1.13
CA LEU A 286 13.44 -12.63 1.95
C LEU A 286 12.04 -12.64 1.33
N PRO A 287 11.48 -11.54 0.78
CA PRO A 287 10.17 -11.55 0.12
C PRO A 287 10.08 -12.56 -1.03
N ILE A 288 11.15 -12.66 -1.84
CA ILE A 288 11.23 -13.60 -2.97
C ILE A 288 11.18 -15.04 -2.46
N LEU A 289 11.98 -15.35 -1.43
CA LEU A 289 12.01 -16.68 -0.81
C LEU A 289 10.69 -17.02 -0.10
N THR A 290 10.06 -16.05 0.56
CA THR A 290 8.74 -16.23 1.19
C THR A 290 7.70 -16.62 0.16
N GLU A 291 7.67 -15.94 -0.99
CA GLU A 291 6.71 -16.25 -2.07
C GLU A 291 6.97 -17.62 -2.70
N GLN A 292 8.24 -17.98 -2.92
CA GLN A 292 8.62 -19.32 -3.39
C GLN A 292 8.20 -20.41 -2.38
N MET A 293 8.51 -20.19 -1.10
CA MET A 293 8.14 -21.11 -0.01
C MET A 293 6.61 -21.24 0.12
N ARG A 294 5.86 -20.16 -0.10
CA ARG A 294 4.39 -20.16 -0.11
C ARG A 294 3.84 -21.06 -1.20
N LYS A 295 4.27 -20.86 -2.45
CA LYS A 295 3.84 -21.69 -3.60
C LYS A 295 4.16 -23.17 -3.39
N LEU A 296 5.37 -23.47 -2.93
CA LEU A 296 5.79 -24.85 -2.67
C LEU A 296 5.07 -25.48 -1.46
N SER A 297 4.72 -24.68 -0.44
CA SER A 297 3.91 -25.14 0.68
C SER A 297 2.48 -25.50 0.25
N ILE A 298 1.86 -24.66 -0.59
CA ILE A 298 0.55 -24.95 -1.21
C ILE A 298 0.62 -26.24 -2.04
N ALA A 299 1.64 -26.38 -2.90
CA ALA A 299 1.86 -27.60 -3.68
C ALA A 299 2.01 -28.84 -2.79
N ASN A 300 2.74 -28.74 -1.68
CA ASN A 300 2.91 -29.84 -0.74
C ASN A 300 1.59 -30.23 -0.06
N GLU A 301 0.74 -29.26 0.29
CA GLU A 301 -0.59 -29.55 0.85
C GLU A 301 -1.50 -30.22 -0.18
N ILE A 302 -1.53 -29.76 -1.44
CA ILE A 302 -2.28 -30.42 -2.53
C ILE A 302 -1.80 -31.87 -2.69
N ARG A 303 -0.48 -32.08 -2.74
CA ARG A 303 0.15 -33.41 -2.88
C ARG A 303 -0.23 -34.33 -1.72
N LYS A 304 -0.15 -33.85 -0.47
CA LYS A 304 -0.59 -34.62 0.70
C LYS A 304 -2.06 -35.01 0.60
N GLY A 305 -2.89 -34.26 -0.13
CA GLY A 305 -4.31 -34.54 -0.35
C GLY A 305 -4.57 -35.69 -1.32
N GLY A 306 -3.52 -36.23 -1.95
CA GLY A 306 -3.60 -37.24 -3.00
C GLY A 306 -3.86 -36.65 -4.39
N TYR A 307 -3.81 -35.32 -4.54
CA TYR A 307 -4.18 -34.64 -5.78
C TYR A 307 -2.99 -34.23 -6.63
N ARG A 308 -3.25 -34.03 -7.92
CA ARG A 308 -2.26 -33.55 -8.88
C ARG A 308 -1.94 -32.07 -8.63
N ILE A 309 -0.65 -31.77 -8.51
CA ILE A 309 -0.15 -30.40 -8.32
C ILE A 309 -0.31 -29.61 -9.63
N PRO A 310 -0.94 -28.42 -9.61
CA PRO A 310 -0.98 -27.52 -10.76
C PRO A 310 0.41 -27.00 -11.16
N SER A 311 0.62 -26.79 -12.46
CA SER A 311 1.87 -26.25 -13.01
C SER A 311 2.21 -24.84 -12.51
N GLU A 312 1.21 -24.06 -12.11
CA GLU A 312 1.38 -22.72 -11.49
C GLU A 312 2.17 -22.75 -10.17
N TYR A 313 2.10 -23.85 -9.41
CA TYR A 313 2.81 -23.99 -8.13
C TYR A 313 4.11 -24.80 -8.27
N TYR A 314 4.13 -25.78 -9.16
CA TYR A 314 5.32 -26.59 -9.43
C TYR A 314 5.18 -27.29 -10.79
N ASP A 315 6.17 -27.11 -11.67
CA ASP A 315 6.18 -27.78 -12.98
C ASP A 315 6.53 -29.26 -12.84
N ILE A 316 5.53 -30.12 -13.11
CA ILE A 316 5.63 -31.59 -13.06
C ILE A 316 6.67 -32.14 -14.04
N LYS A 317 7.06 -31.39 -15.09
CA LYS A 317 8.16 -31.78 -15.99
C LYS A 317 9.48 -31.99 -15.23
N LYS A 318 9.66 -31.37 -14.06
CA LYS A 318 10.66 -31.75 -13.07
C LYS A 318 10.07 -32.88 -12.21
N SER A 319 10.45 -34.13 -12.51
CA SER A 319 10.05 -35.39 -11.83
C SER A 319 9.51 -35.21 -10.41
N SER A 320 8.35 -35.80 -10.09
CA SER A 320 7.75 -35.79 -8.75
C SER A 320 8.69 -36.30 -7.64
N LYS A 321 9.67 -37.15 -7.99
CA LYS A 321 10.74 -37.61 -7.09
C LYS A 321 11.64 -36.45 -6.60
N ASN A 322 11.72 -35.36 -7.36
CA ASN A 322 12.55 -34.20 -7.04
C ASN A 322 11.81 -33.11 -6.25
N PHE A 323 10.47 -33.20 -6.11
CA PHE A 323 9.69 -32.18 -5.40
C PHE A 323 10.11 -32.07 -3.93
N SER A 324 10.23 -33.19 -3.21
CA SER A 324 10.61 -33.17 -1.79
C SER A 324 12.00 -32.59 -1.57
N ASN A 325 12.97 -32.91 -2.44
CA ASN A 325 14.32 -32.35 -2.38
C ASN A 325 14.28 -30.84 -2.62
N HIS A 326 13.62 -30.41 -3.69
CA HIS A 326 13.49 -28.99 -4.00
C HIS A 326 12.76 -28.19 -2.90
N PHE A 327 11.68 -28.74 -2.35
CA PHE A 327 10.96 -28.16 -1.21
C PHE A 327 11.87 -27.98 0.01
N ASN A 328 12.62 -29.02 0.36
CA ASN A 328 13.53 -28.99 1.51
C ASN A 328 14.69 -28.00 1.29
N ASP A 329 15.23 -27.90 0.08
CA ASP A 329 16.29 -26.96 -0.28
C ASP A 329 15.83 -25.50 -0.14
N ILE A 330 14.65 -25.17 -0.68
CA ILE A 330 14.07 -23.82 -0.56
C ILE A 330 13.72 -23.51 0.89
N LYS A 331 13.15 -24.49 1.62
CA LYS A 331 12.86 -24.35 3.05
C LYS A 331 14.13 -24.05 3.86
N ALA A 332 15.23 -24.75 3.59
CA ALA A 332 16.51 -24.52 4.26
C ALA A 332 17.05 -23.10 3.98
N LYS A 333 17.00 -22.66 2.71
CA LYS A 333 17.39 -21.28 2.33
C LYS A 333 16.53 -20.22 3.02
N TYR A 334 15.20 -20.42 3.04
CA TYR A 334 14.26 -19.56 3.73
C TYR A 334 14.58 -19.44 5.23
N LEU A 335 14.76 -20.57 5.92
CA LEU A 335 15.09 -20.60 7.34
C LEU A 335 16.44 -19.96 7.64
N ALA A 336 17.45 -20.19 6.81
CA ALA A 336 18.77 -19.56 6.95
C ALA A 336 18.70 -18.03 6.83
N LYS A 337 17.91 -17.51 5.88
CA LYS A 337 17.70 -16.06 5.70
C LYS A 337 16.88 -15.46 6.84
N LEU A 338 15.87 -16.18 7.33
CA LEU A 338 15.11 -15.77 8.51
C LEU A 338 16.00 -15.70 9.76
N GLN A 339 16.87 -16.69 9.96
CA GLN A 339 17.85 -16.68 11.05
C GLN A 339 18.85 -15.52 10.91
N ALA A 340 19.31 -15.23 9.70
CA ALA A 340 20.16 -14.07 9.44
C ALA A 340 19.44 -12.76 9.82
N LYS A 341 18.19 -12.57 9.38
CA LYS A 341 17.34 -11.42 9.79
C LYS A 341 17.25 -11.33 11.32
N ASN A 342 16.98 -12.43 12.00
CA ASN A 342 16.82 -12.45 13.46
C ASN A 342 18.09 -12.00 14.20
N LYS A 343 19.28 -12.38 13.73
CA LYS A 343 20.55 -11.89 14.33
C LYS A 343 20.67 -10.36 14.31
N TYR A 344 20.21 -9.71 13.24
CA TYR A 344 20.18 -8.25 13.16
C TYR A 344 19.08 -7.66 14.04
N CYS A 345 17.91 -8.30 14.11
CA CYS A 345 16.84 -7.89 15.01
C CYS A 345 17.26 -7.99 16.49
N GLU A 346 18.05 -9.01 16.85
CA GLU A 346 18.63 -9.17 18.19
C GLU A 346 19.62 -8.06 18.51
N LEU A 347 20.49 -7.73 17.56
CA LEU A 347 21.48 -6.69 17.75
C LEU A 347 20.83 -5.30 17.88
N MET A 348 19.76 -5.04 17.12
CA MET A 348 18.98 -3.81 17.24
C MET A 348 18.20 -3.78 18.57
N GLY A 349 17.58 -4.89 18.98
CA GLY A 349 16.93 -5.00 20.29
C GLY A 349 17.91 -4.79 21.45
N LEU A 350 19.13 -5.31 21.34
CA LEU A 350 20.20 -5.07 22.32
C LEU A 350 20.60 -3.59 22.39
N ARG A 351 20.79 -2.92 21.24
CA ARG A 351 21.10 -1.48 21.19
C ARG A 351 20.01 -0.67 21.92
N THR A 352 18.75 -0.88 21.54
CA THR A 352 17.61 -0.17 22.14
C THR A 352 17.52 -0.44 23.65
N LEU A 353 17.66 -1.70 24.08
CA LEU A 353 17.66 -2.05 25.51
C LEU A 353 18.78 -1.33 26.28
N LEU A 354 20.01 -1.36 25.75
CA LEU A 354 21.16 -0.72 26.41
C LEU A 354 20.97 0.79 26.52
N ALA A 355 20.52 1.44 25.43
CA ALA A 355 20.25 2.87 25.40
C ALA A 355 19.16 3.27 26.42
N VAL A 356 18.04 2.54 26.45
CA VAL A 356 16.96 2.78 27.43
C VAL A 356 17.44 2.50 28.86
N SER A 357 18.34 1.53 29.07
CA SER A 357 18.89 1.23 30.39
C SER A 357 19.86 2.29 30.94
N LEU A 358 20.24 3.28 30.12
CA LEU A 358 20.97 4.48 30.55
C LEU A 358 20.03 5.56 31.12
N ALA A 359 18.72 5.35 31.04
CA ALA A 359 17.75 6.29 31.58
C ALA A 359 17.96 6.57 33.07
N ASN A 360 17.88 7.85 33.44
CA ASN A 360 18.01 8.32 34.82
C ASN A 360 16.68 8.80 35.41
N LYS A 361 15.70 9.14 34.57
CA LYS A 361 14.34 9.50 35.01
C LYS A 361 13.51 8.25 35.30
N LYS A 362 12.81 8.24 36.45
CA LYS A 362 11.98 7.10 36.88
C LYS A 362 10.87 6.75 35.87
N ASP A 363 10.24 7.77 35.28
CA ASP A 363 9.15 7.57 34.32
C ASP A 363 9.65 6.95 33.01
N ASP A 364 10.77 7.45 32.49
CA ASP A 364 11.45 6.92 31.29
C ASP A 364 11.90 5.47 31.48
N ILE A 365 12.46 5.15 32.65
CA ILE A 365 12.82 3.78 33.05
C ILE A 365 11.55 2.91 32.98
N LYS A 366 10.47 3.32 33.67
CA LYS A 366 9.23 2.54 33.74
C LYS A 366 8.62 2.33 32.34
N LEU A 367 8.48 3.40 31.55
CA LEU A 367 7.97 3.37 30.18
C LEU A 367 8.82 2.43 29.31
N GLY A 368 10.14 2.57 29.38
CA GLY A 368 11.08 1.74 28.64
C GLY A 368 10.97 0.25 28.95
N TYR A 369 10.94 -0.12 30.23
CA TYR A 369 10.85 -1.53 30.63
C TYR A 369 9.50 -2.17 30.29
N ILE A 370 8.38 -1.46 30.54
CA ILE A 370 7.04 -1.96 30.18
C ILE A 370 6.94 -2.17 28.67
N SER A 371 7.42 -1.21 27.88
CA SER A 371 7.38 -1.30 26.42
C SER A 371 8.26 -2.44 25.88
N ILE A 372 9.47 -2.65 26.44
CA ILE A 372 10.35 -3.76 26.06
C ILE A 372 9.72 -5.11 26.42
N GLU A 373 9.11 -5.24 27.60
CA GLU A 373 8.44 -6.47 28.01
C GLU A 373 7.26 -6.81 27.10
N LEU A 374 6.43 -5.81 26.80
CA LEU A 374 5.31 -5.96 25.88
C LEU A 374 5.77 -6.31 24.46
N LEU A 375 6.80 -5.66 23.93
CA LEU A 375 7.37 -6.00 22.61
C LEU A 375 7.91 -7.42 22.54
N ARG A 376 8.53 -7.94 23.61
CA ARG A 376 8.98 -9.33 23.67
C ARG A 376 7.82 -10.29 23.63
N GLU A 377 6.72 -9.97 24.30
CA GLU A 377 5.54 -10.80 24.28
C GLU A 377 4.84 -10.76 22.91
N LEU A 378 4.70 -9.56 22.33
CA LEU A 378 4.20 -9.35 20.97
C LEU A 378 5.02 -10.11 19.93
N GLU A 379 6.36 -10.12 20.02
CA GLU A 379 7.21 -10.88 19.10
C GLU A 379 6.95 -12.39 19.19
N LYS A 380 6.87 -12.96 20.41
CA LYS A 380 6.58 -14.39 20.58
C LYS A 380 5.24 -14.76 19.97
N LEU A 381 4.21 -13.96 20.24
CA LEU A 381 2.86 -14.14 19.71
C LEU A 381 2.86 -14.00 18.18
N TYR A 382 3.55 -12.99 17.65
CA TYR A 382 3.64 -12.73 16.21
C TYR A 382 4.36 -13.87 15.49
N SER A 383 5.50 -14.33 16.02
CA SER A 383 6.25 -15.47 15.51
C SER A 383 5.46 -16.78 15.56
N SER A 384 4.53 -16.92 16.50
CA SER A 384 3.56 -18.03 16.53
C SER A 384 2.55 -17.92 15.39
N MET A 385 1.97 -16.73 15.19
CA MET A 385 1.01 -16.45 14.12
C MET A 385 1.62 -16.48 12.71
N GLU A 386 2.87 -16.04 12.54
CA GLU A 386 3.58 -16.04 11.26
C GLU A 386 3.83 -17.47 10.76
N LYS A 387 4.01 -18.44 11.66
CA LYS A 387 4.10 -19.87 11.29
C LYS A 387 2.83 -20.39 10.63
N LEU A 388 1.66 -19.81 10.94
CA LEU A 388 0.39 -20.16 10.31
C LEU A 388 0.22 -19.56 8.92
N GLN A 389 0.99 -18.55 8.55
CA GLN A 389 0.81 -17.79 7.30
C GLN A 389 0.77 -18.71 6.06
N MET A 390 1.66 -19.70 6.01
CA MET A 390 1.71 -20.65 4.90
C MET A 390 0.45 -21.53 4.84
N ALA A 391 -0.06 -21.97 5.99
CA ALA A 391 -1.29 -22.76 6.07
C ALA A 391 -2.53 -21.91 5.72
N VAL A 392 -2.61 -20.68 6.21
CA VAL A 392 -3.70 -19.74 5.88
C VAL A 392 -3.71 -19.44 4.38
N SER A 393 -2.54 -19.29 3.74
CA SER A 393 -2.43 -19.04 2.30
C SER A 393 -2.95 -20.19 1.41
N PHE A 394 -3.07 -21.41 1.96
CA PHE A 394 -3.63 -22.56 1.28
C PHE A 394 -5.16 -22.56 1.26
N LEU A 395 -5.82 -21.93 2.25
CA LEU A 395 -7.28 -21.91 2.37
C LEU A 395 -8.05 -21.50 1.10
N PRO A 396 -7.72 -20.39 0.40
CA PRO A 396 -8.47 -19.99 -0.80
C PRO A 396 -8.28 -20.99 -1.95
N VAL A 397 -7.10 -21.62 -2.05
CA VAL A 397 -6.81 -22.67 -3.05
C VAL A 397 -7.61 -23.92 -2.73
N ALA A 398 -7.65 -24.32 -1.46
CA ALA A 398 -8.39 -25.48 -0.98
C ALA A 398 -9.90 -25.33 -1.24
N GLU A 399 -10.48 -24.16 -0.94
CA GLU A 399 -11.89 -23.85 -1.19
C GLU A 399 -12.22 -23.87 -2.68
N ALA A 400 -11.41 -23.20 -3.52
CA ALA A 400 -11.59 -23.18 -4.96
C ALA A 400 -11.53 -24.60 -5.57
N ARG A 401 -10.62 -25.45 -5.10
CA ARG A 401 -10.52 -26.84 -5.57
C ARG A 401 -11.68 -27.71 -5.09
N MET A 402 -12.15 -27.52 -3.86
CA MET A 402 -13.37 -28.18 -3.39
C MET A 402 -14.59 -27.81 -4.24
N ARG A 403 -14.76 -26.53 -4.57
CA ARG A 403 -15.88 -26.03 -5.37
C ARG A 403 -15.78 -26.46 -6.83
N ASN A 404 -14.61 -26.26 -7.47
CA ASN A 404 -14.45 -26.39 -8.91
C ASN A 404 -14.05 -27.81 -9.34
N GLN A 405 -13.27 -28.51 -8.53
CA GLN A 405 -12.70 -29.82 -8.84
C GLN A 405 -13.29 -30.95 -8.00
N LYS A 406 -14.25 -30.64 -7.10
CA LYS A 406 -14.93 -31.59 -6.20
C LYS A 406 -13.95 -32.39 -5.32
N GLU A 407 -12.80 -31.80 -4.99
CA GLU A 407 -11.75 -32.42 -4.18
C GLU A 407 -12.05 -32.36 -2.67
N THR A 408 -12.85 -33.30 -2.18
CA THR A 408 -13.41 -33.27 -0.80
C THR A 408 -12.40 -33.46 0.32
N ASN A 409 -11.25 -34.11 0.08
CA ASN A 409 -10.19 -34.34 1.10
C ASN A 409 -9.60 -33.04 1.70
N HIS A 410 -9.86 -31.87 1.11
CA HIS A 410 -9.44 -30.58 1.67
C HIS A 410 -10.28 -30.11 2.86
N ARG A 411 -11.54 -30.57 2.99
CA ARG A 411 -12.47 -30.15 4.06
C ARG A 411 -11.91 -30.30 5.47
N PRO A 412 -11.40 -31.47 5.90
CA PRO A 412 -10.85 -31.63 7.26
C PRO A 412 -9.61 -30.75 7.50
N ARG A 413 -8.86 -30.39 6.45
CA ARG A 413 -7.69 -29.51 6.57
C ARG A 413 -8.08 -28.06 6.76
N ILE A 414 -9.06 -27.59 6.00
CA ILE A 414 -9.65 -26.25 6.19
C ILE A 414 -10.14 -26.10 7.63
N GLN A 415 -10.91 -27.08 8.13
CA GLN A 415 -11.40 -27.07 9.51
C GLN A 415 -10.28 -27.07 10.56
N LYS A 416 -9.20 -27.83 10.32
CA LYS A 416 -8.02 -27.82 11.21
C LYS A 416 -7.38 -26.44 11.24
N ILE A 417 -7.14 -25.82 10.09
CA ILE A 417 -6.53 -24.49 9.98
C ILE A 417 -7.43 -23.44 10.63
N PHE A 418 -8.75 -23.51 10.45
CA PHE A 418 -9.71 -22.61 11.11
C PHE A 418 -9.57 -22.67 12.63
N ARG A 419 -9.60 -23.87 13.21
CA ARG A 419 -9.44 -24.05 14.66
C ARG A 419 -8.11 -23.50 15.15
N GLU A 420 -7.03 -23.72 14.40
CA GLU A 420 -5.69 -23.24 14.77
C GLU A 420 -5.59 -21.71 14.70
N VAL A 421 -6.16 -21.07 13.67
CA VAL A 421 -6.24 -19.61 13.55
C VAL A 421 -7.04 -19.03 14.71
N LEU A 422 -8.25 -19.55 14.99
CA LEU A 422 -9.09 -19.06 16.06
C LEU A 422 -8.42 -19.20 17.43
N LEU A 423 -7.78 -20.34 17.69
CA LEU A 423 -7.06 -20.60 18.92
C LEU A 423 -5.90 -19.62 19.11
N ARG A 424 -5.08 -19.40 18.07
CA ARG A 424 -3.93 -18.51 18.16
C ARG A 424 -4.33 -17.04 18.27
N CYS A 425 -5.34 -16.58 17.53
CA CYS A 425 -5.86 -15.23 17.69
C CYS A 425 -6.38 -14.99 19.11
N GLU A 426 -7.10 -15.96 19.68
CA GLU A 426 -7.60 -15.87 21.06
C GLU A 426 -6.45 -15.88 22.09
N GLU A 427 -5.40 -16.69 21.87
CA GLU A 427 -4.17 -16.68 22.67
C GLU A 427 -3.52 -15.29 22.67
N VAL A 428 -3.48 -14.60 21.52
CA VAL A 428 -2.95 -13.22 21.42
C VAL A 428 -3.69 -12.29 22.38
N PHE A 429 -5.03 -12.23 22.29
CA PHE A 429 -5.82 -11.34 23.14
C PHE A 429 -5.68 -11.68 24.64
N GLN A 430 -5.75 -12.97 24.98
CA GLN A 430 -5.65 -13.42 26.38
C GLN A 430 -4.29 -13.07 27.02
N ARG A 431 -3.19 -13.26 26.28
CA ARG A 431 -1.86 -12.96 26.80
C ARG A 431 -1.61 -11.46 26.91
N LEU A 432 -2.08 -10.68 25.94
CA LEU A 432 -1.90 -9.22 25.93
C LEU A 432 -2.78 -8.49 26.95
N ARG A 433 -3.87 -9.09 27.43
CA ARG A 433 -4.69 -8.57 28.55
C ARG A 433 -3.88 -8.30 29.81
N GLN A 434 -2.84 -9.11 30.05
CA GLN A 434 -2.01 -9.03 31.25
C GLN A 434 -1.01 -7.86 31.22
N HIS A 435 -0.88 -7.19 30.08
CA HIS A 435 0.10 -6.13 29.88
C HIS A 435 -0.61 -4.77 29.78
N GLN A 436 -0.15 -3.81 30.60
CA GLN A 436 -0.59 -2.42 30.52
C GLN A 436 -0.12 -1.81 29.19
N TRP A 437 -1.00 -1.05 28.55
CA TRP A 437 -0.61 -0.24 27.39
C TRP A 437 0.09 1.04 27.86
N PRO A 438 1.33 1.33 27.41
CA PRO A 438 2.11 2.40 28.02
C PRO A 438 2.02 3.76 27.31
N LEU A 439 1.35 3.86 26.15
CA LEU A 439 1.48 5.01 25.24
C LEU A 439 0.32 6.00 25.28
N ASP A 440 -0.90 5.53 25.47
CA ASP A 440 -2.10 6.37 25.51
C ASP A 440 -2.93 6.06 26.76
N LYS A 441 -3.82 6.99 27.11
CA LYS A 441 -4.72 6.86 28.25
C LYS A 441 -6.04 6.17 27.89
N ASP A 442 -6.31 6.05 26.59
CA ASP A 442 -7.58 5.52 26.07
C ASP A 442 -7.63 3.99 26.16
N HIS A 443 -6.46 3.34 26.14
CA HIS A 443 -6.36 1.88 26.29
C HIS A 443 -5.69 1.55 27.63
N ALA A 444 -6.40 0.81 28.49
CA ALA A 444 -5.84 0.34 29.76
C ALA A 444 -4.82 -0.80 29.53
N THR A 445 -5.15 -1.71 28.62
CA THR A 445 -4.34 -2.90 28.32
C THR A 445 -3.96 -2.99 26.85
N ALA A 446 -2.93 -3.79 26.55
CA ALA A 446 -2.57 -4.08 25.16
C ALA A 446 -3.66 -4.86 24.41
N GLU A 447 -4.51 -5.62 25.10
CA GLU A 447 -5.70 -6.24 24.48
C GLU A 447 -6.67 -5.17 23.97
N ASP A 448 -6.96 -4.14 24.78
CA ASP A 448 -7.88 -3.05 24.42
C ASP A 448 -7.40 -2.35 23.14
N TYR A 449 -6.10 -2.06 23.06
CA TYR A 449 -5.48 -1.50 21.85
C TYR A 449 -5.63 -2.45 20.65
N LEU A 450 -5.41 -3.76 20.80
CA LEU A 450 -5.59 -4.67 19.65
C LEU A 450 -7.06 -4.81 19.24
N LEU A 451 -7.99 -4.78 20.18
CA LEU A 451 -9.42 -4.92 19.92
C LEU A 451 -10.01 -3.73 19.17
N SER A 452 -9.51 -2.51 19.41
CA SER A 452 -9.88 -1.34 18.62
C SER A 452 -9.48 -1.46 17.15
N HIS A 453 -8.52 -2.33 16.82
CA HIS A 453 -8.00 -2.54 15.46
C HIS A 453 -8.55 -3.77 14.73
N ALA A 454 -8.68 -4.91 15.43
CA ALA A 454 -9.03 -6.17 14.78
C ALA A 454 -10.49 -6.58 14.98
N LYS A 455 -11.15 -6.09 16.05
CA LYS A 455 -12.41 -6.59 16.63
C LYS A 455 -12.35 -8.10 16.94
N ARG A 456 -12.95 -8.53 18.05
CA ARG A 456 -13.03 -9.97 18.36
C ARG A 456 -13.99 -10.64 17.38
N LEU A 457 -13.59 -11.74 16.76
CA LEU A 457 -14.50 -12.48 15.88
C LEU A 457 -15.51 -13.27 16.71
N ASP A 458 -16.78 -13.10 16.40
CA ASP A 458 -17.87 -13.88 16.95
C ASP A 458 -17.74 -15.34 16.46
N LYS A 459 -17.48 -16.27 17.39
CA LYS A 459 -17.23 -17.68 17.09
C LYS A 459 -18.41 -18.32 16.36
N ASP A 460 -19.61 -17.82 16.61
CA ASP A 460 -20.85 -18.36 16.04
C ASP A 460 -21.10 -17.86 14.61
N LYS A 461 -20.35 -16.86 14.13
CA LYS A 461 -20.48 -16.28 12.77
C LYS A 461 -19.38 -16.73 11.80
N VAL A 462 -18.51 -17.64 12.22
CA VAL A 462 -17.37 -18.09 11.41
C VAL A 462 -17.79 -19.22 10.47
N HIS A 463 -18.25 -18.86 9.28
CA HIS A 463 -18.74 -19.85 8.31
C HIS A 463 -17.98 -19.91 6.99
N SER A 464 -17.04 -18.98 6.73
CA SER A 464 -16.37 -18.88 5.44
C SER A 464 -14.85 -18.81 5.55
N VAL A 465 -14.16 -19.25 4.49
CA VAL A 465 -12.71 -19.09 4.35
C VAL A 465 -12.32 -17.61 4.30
N SER A 466 -13.10 -16.79 3.61
CA SER A 466 -12.89 -15.35 3.52
C SER A 466 -12.86 -14.69 4.90
N SER A 467 -13.84 -14.98 5.77
CA SER A 467 -13.90 -14.36 7.10
C SER A 467 -12.76 -14.79 8.02
N ILE A 468 -12.28 -16.04 7.93
CA ILE A 468 -11.10 -16.50 8.69
C ILE A 468 -9.81 -15.82 8.22
N ILE A 469 -9.62 -15.68 6.90
CA ILE A 469 -8.44 -15.02 6.34
C ILE A 469 -8.43 -13.54 6.75
N ASP A 470 -9.56 -12.85 6.59
CA ASP A 470 -9.72 -11.46 6.98
C ASP A 470 -9.43 -11.25 8.47
N TYR A 471 -10.00 -12.09 9.34
CA TYR A 471 -9.73 -12.02 10.77
C TYR A 471 -8.25 -12.24 11.11
N TYR A 472 -7.62 -13.27 10.54
CA TYR A 472 -6.18 -13.51 10.71
C TYR A 472 -5.34 -12.29 10.27
N GLN A 473 -5.67 -11.71 9.12
CA GLN A 473 -4.96 -10.54 8.58
C GLN A 473 -5.14 -9.30 9.46
N LYS A 474 -6.36 -9.05 9.96
CA LYS A 474 -6.67 -7.95 10.88
C LYS A 474 -5.89 -8.06 12.20
N VAL A 475 -5.87 -9.23 12.81
CA VAL A 475 -5.08 -9.47 14.04
C VAL A 475 -3.59 -9.28 13.77
N MET A 476 -3.05 -9.84 12.68
CA MET A 476 -1.64 -9.66 12.29
C MET A 476 -1.29 -8.19 12.04
N LEU A 477 -2.20 -7.42 11.45
CA LEU A 477 -2.03 -5.99 11.20
C LEU A 477 -2.05 -5.19 12.51
N ALA A 478 -2.99 -5.48 13.40
CA ALA A 478 -3.07 -4.87 14.73
C ALA A 478 -1.78 -5.08 15.53
N MET A 479 -1.25 -6.31 15.54
CA MET A 479 0.03 -6.62 16.20
C MET A 479 1.22 -5.86 15.58
N LYS A 480 1.26 -5.73 14.25
CA LYS A 480 2.28 -4.94 13.54
C LYS A 480 2.19 -3.46 13.89
N SER A 481 0.97 -2.94 14.02
CA SER A 481 0.74 -1.56 14.45
C SER A 481 1.22 -1.34 15.87
N ALA A 482 0.81 -2.20 16.81
CA ALA A 482 1.26 -2.15 18.19
C ALA A 482 2.80 -2.16 18.29
N ASN A 483 3.44 -3.07 17.54
CA ASN A 483 4.90 -3.12 17.44
C ASN A 483 5.51 -1.83 16.88
N ALA A 484 4.92 -1.25 15.82
CA ALA A 484 5.42 -0.02 15.22
C ALA A 484 5.35 1.17 16.19
N GLN A 485 4.22 1.33 16.91
CA GLN A 485 4.06 2.40 17.89
C GLN A 485 5.04 2.26 19.07
N LEU A 486 5.12 1.07 19.66
CA LEU A 486 6.06 0.79 20.77
C LEU A 486 7.52 0.95 20.35
N ASN A 487 7.89 0.50 19.15
CA ASN A 487 9.23 0.71 18.61
C ASN A 487 9.53 2.17 18.34
N GLY A 488 8.54 2.93 17.85
CA GLY A 488 8.67 4.37 17.65
C GLY A 488 9.02 5.07 18.95
N GLU A 489 8.29 4.78 20.01
CA GLU A 489 8.50 5.41 21.32
C GLU A 489 9.82 5.00 21.97
N LEU A 490 10.14 3.70 21.93
CA LEU A 490 11.45 3.25 22.40
C LEU A 490 12.61 3.84 21.60
N SER A 491 12.42 4.11 20.31
CA SER A 491 13.46 4.74 19.50
C SER A 491 13.71 6.19 19.89
N LEU A 492 12.65 6.94 20.21
CA LEU A 492 12.75 8.31 20.71
C LEU A 492 13.50 8.34 22.04
N LEU A 493 13.12 7.44 22.94
CA LEU A 493 13.74 7.30 24.25
C LEU A 493 15.22 6.90 24.13
N ALA A 494 15.51 5.85 23.34
CA ALA A 494 16.87 5.39 23.09
C ALA A 494 17.74 6.49 22.44
N SER A 495 17.19 7.21 21.45
CA SER A 495 17.89 8.32 20.79
C SER A 495 18.22 9.45 21.76
N HIS A 496 17.29 9.81 22.65
CA HIS A 496 17.53 10.82 23.68
C HIS A 496 18.74 10.46 24.55
N TYR A 497 18.78 9.23 25.06
CA TYR A 497 19.88 8.77 25.92
C TYR A 497 21.18 8.49 25.15
N GLU A 498 21.12 8.05 23.90
CA GLU A 498 22.31 7.98 23.05
C GLU A 498 22.96 9.35 22.87
N ASN A 499 22.16 10.40 22.66
CA ASN A 499 22.68 11.77 22.54
C ASN A 499 23.22 12.31 23.87
N LEU A 500 22.52 12.07 24.98
CA LEU A 500 22.93 12.56 26.30
C LEU A 500 24.28 11.99 26.76
N PHE A 501 24.56 10.73 26.40
CA PHE A 501 25.80 10.03 26.75
C PHE A 501 26.84 10.02 25.61
N GLU A 502 26.68 10.91 24.62
CA GLU A 502 27.62 11.08 23.49
C GLU A 502 27.96 9.78 22.75
N ILE A 503 26.97 8.88 22.62
CA ILE A 503 27.13 7.59 21.95
C ILE A 503 27.26 7.81 20.44
N SER A 504 28.12 7.02 19.80
CA SER A 504 28.40 7.18 18.37
C SER A 504 27.16 6.91 17.51
N LYS A 505 26.66 7.89 16.75
CA LYS A 505 25.45 7.73 15.90
C LYS A 505 25.63 6.71 14.77
N LEU A 506 24.60 5.94 14.42
CA LEU A 506 24.63 5.10 13.21
C LEU A 506 24.75 6.01 11.96
N LYS A 507 25.66 5.71 11.03
CA LYS A 507 25.85 6.52 9.80
C LYS A 507 24.92 6.03 8.68
N VAL A 508 24.30 6.94 7.94
CA VAL A 508 23.49 6.63 6.74
C VAL A 508 24.35 5.88 5.74
N VAL A 509 23.90 4.68 5.35
CA VAL A 509 24.50 3.90 4.27
C VAL A 509 23.62 4.12 3.05
N SER A 510 24.18 4.67 1.97
CA SER A 510 23.39 4.86 0.75
C SER A 510 23.32 3.55 -0.04
N LEU A 511 22.17 3.27 -0.67
CA LEU A 511 22.01 2.09 -1.53
C LEU A 511 23.03 2.05 -2.69
N LYS A 512 23.51 3.22 -3.14
CA LYS A 512 24.55 3.35 -4.18
C LYS A 512 25.92 2.85 -3.73
N GLU A 513 26.20 2.78 -2.44
CA GLU A 513 27.47 2.24 -1.90
C GLU A 513 27.48 0.71 -1.85
N VAL A 514 26.31 0.06 -1.86
CA VAL A 514 26.17 -1.41 -1.86
C VAL A 514 26.42 -2.01 -3.25
N GLU A 515 26.25 -1.22 -4.31
CA GLU A 515 26.46 -1.64 -5.70
C GLU A 515 27.90 -1.52 -6.19
N LYS A 516 28.83 -0.94 -5.41
CA LYS A 516 30.25 -1.00 -5.76
C LYS A 516 30.75 -2.41 -5.47
N PRO A 517 31.10 -3.23 -6.50
CA PRO A 517 31.82 -4.45 -6.24
C PRO A 517 33.12 -4.04 -5.55
N HIS A 518 33.52 -4.76 -4.51
CA HIS A 518 34.88 -4.68 -3.99
C HIS A 518 35.84 -4.99 -5.15
N SER A 519 36.39 -3.93 -5.76
CA SER A 519 37.52 -3.95 -6.68
C SER A 519 38.80 -4.23 -5.91
#